data_AF-A0A061S4P5-F1
#
_entry.id   AF-A0A061S4P5-F1
#
_cell.length_a   1.000
_cell.length_b   1.000
_cell.length_c   1.000
_cell.angle_alpha   90.00
_cell.angle_beta   90.00
_cell.angle_gamma   90.00
#
_symmetry.space_group_name_H-M   'P 1'
#
loop_
_entity.id
_entity.type
_entity.pdbx_description
1 polymer ?
#
loop_
_entity_poly.entity_id
_entity_poly.type
_entity_poly.pdbx_seq_one_letter_code
_entity_poly.pdbx_strand_id
1 'polypeptide(L)' 'MIFNIPQLISFLSQSTTLLPGTLIMTGTPPGPGHFQTPPRYLQPGDELCLEISGLGQLRQEVVSSSDGRSRLALG' A
#
# COMPACT_ATOMS: atom_id res chain seq x y z
N MET A 1 8.82 -12.41 2.49
CA MET A 1 7.45 -12.94 2.55
C MET A 1 7.49 -14.26 3.31
N ILE A 2 6.51 -14.53 4.18
CA ILE A 2 6.41 -15.79 4.94
C ILE A 2 5.73 -16.88 4.09
N PHE A 3 4.66 -16.51 3.36
CA PHE A 3 3.95 -17.38 2.43
C PHE A 3 4.22 -16.94 0.99
N ASN A 4 4.43 -17.88 0.08
CA ASN A 4 4.63 -17.58 -1.33
C ASN A 4 3.29 -17.36 -2.07
N ILE A 5 3.36 -16.90 -3.32
CA ILE A 5 2.17 -16.53 -4.11
C ILE A 5 1.20 -17.72 -4.30
N PRO A 6 1.64 -18.92 -4.72
CA PRO A 6 0.73 -20.08 -4.81
C PRO A 6 0.03 -20.44 -3.49
N GLN A 7 0.75 -20.36 -2.36
CA GLN A 7 0.18 -20.63 -1.04
C GLN A 7 -0.90 -19.62 -0.67
N LEU A 8 -0.66 -18.31 -0.92
CA LEU A 8 -1.63 -17.26 -0.66
C LEU A 8 -2.91 -17.44 -1.49
N ILE A 9 -2.77 -17.71 -2.79
CA ILE A 9 -3.91 -17.94 -3.69
C ILE A 9 -4.72 -19.15 -3.23
N SER A 10 -4.04 -20.28 -2.97
CA SER A 10 -4.69 -21.52 -2.51
C SER A 10 -5.47 -21.30 -1.21
N PHE A 11 -4.85 -20.66 -0.21
CA PHE A 11 -5.49 -20.39 1.07
C PHE A 11 -6.73 -19.48 0.93
N LEU A 12 -6.61 -18.35 0.22
CA LEU A 12 -7.72 -17.40 0.07
C LEU A 12 -8.89 -18.00 -0.73
N SER A 13 -8.58 -18.80 -1.76
CA SER A 13 -9.59 -19.43 -2.63
C SER A 13 -10.50 -20.47 -1.92
N GLN A 14 -10.08 -20.98 -0.76
CA GLN A 14 -10.89 -21.92 0.03
C GLN A 14 -12.05 -21.24 0.77
N SER A 15 -11.91 -19.94 1.06
CA SER A 15 -12.94 -19.18 1.79
C SER A 15 -13.84 -18.36 0.86
N THR A 16 -13.32 -17.90 -0.27
CA THR A 16 -14.08 -17.07 -1.23
C THR A 16 -13.57 -17.26 -2.65
N THR A 17 -14.45 -17.11 -3.65
CA THR A 17 -14.06 -17.14 -5.05
C THR A 17 -13.24 -15.89 -5.42
N LEU A 18 -12.01 -16.10 -5.91
CA LEU A 18 -11.16 -15.04 -6.42
C LEU A 18 -11.54 -14.74 -7.89
N LEU A 19 -12.26 -13.65 -8.12
CA LEU A 19 -12.67 -13.25 -9.47
C LEU A 19 -11.50 -12.69 -10.28
N PRO A 20 -11.53 -12.78 -11.63
CA PRO A 20 -10.56 -12.09 -12.48
C PRO A 20 -10.45 -10.60 -12.14
N GLY A 21 -9.23 -10.09 -12.03
CA GLY A 21 -8.97 -8.70 -11.61
C GLY A 21 -8.88 -8.48 -10.10
N THR A 22 -9.05 -9.52 -9.28
CA THR A 22 -8.83 -9.43 -7.82
C THR A 22 -7.38 -9.04 -7.52
N LEU A 23 -7.19 -8.02 -6.68
CA LEU A 23 -5.88 -7.60 -6.18
C LEU A 23 -5.64 -8.16 -4.77
N ILE A 24 -4.48 -8.77 -4.57
CA ILE A 24 -4.05 -9.32 -3.27
C ILE A 24 -2.82 -8.52 -2.81
N MET A 25 -2.94 -7.87 -1.65
CA MET A 25 -1.81 -7.20 -1.01
C MET A 25 -1.02 -8.23 -0.19
N THR A 26 0.20 -8.55 -0.62
CA THR A 26 0.98 -9.69 -0.12
C THR A 26 1.71 -9.44 1.20
N GLY A 27 1.46 -8.29 1.83
CA GLY A 27 2.07 -7.84 3.08
C GLY A 27 3.18 -6.82 2.89
N THR A 28 3.58 -6.18 3.99
CA THR A 28 4.68 -5.22 4.06
C THR A 28 5.88 -5.83 4.78
N PRO A 29 7.13 -5.49 4.38
CA PRO A 29 8.29 -5.79 5.21
C PRO A 29 8.24 -5.00 6.54
N PRO A 30 9.13 -5.32 7.49
CA PRO A 30 9.31 -4.54 8.72
C PRO A 30 9.66 -3.07 8.42
N GLY A 31 9.38 -2.19 9.39
CA GLY A 31 9.61 -0.75 9.25
C GLY A 31 8.38 0.16 9.05
N PRO A 32 7.11 -0.26 9.20
CA PRO A 32 6.01 0.70 9.26
C PRO A 32 6.28 1.73 10.36
N GLY A 33 6.01 3.01 10.08
CA GLY A 33 6.31 4.12 11.00
C GLY A 33 5.69 3.96 12.40
N HIS A 34 4.56 3.26 12.51
CA HIS A 34 3.92 2.91 13.78
C HIS A 34 4.84 2.10 14.72
N PHE A 35 5.71 1.26 14.17
CA PHE A 35 6.63 0.40 14.94
C PHE A 35 8.01 1.05 15.18
N GLN A 36 8.20 2.32 14.82
CA GLN A 36 9.42 3.07 15.13
C GLN A 36 9.36 3.63 16.56
N THR A 37 10.52 3.97 17.12
CA THR A 37 10.64 4.63 18.43
C THR A 37 11.44 5.93 18.27
N PRO A 38 10.79 7.12 18.27
CA PRO A 38 9.34 7.35 18.43
C PRO A 38 8.52 6.92 17.20
N PRO A 39 7.21 6.62 17.36
CA PRO A 39 6.34 6.33 16.23
C PRO A 39 6.25 7.51 15.27
N ARG A 40 6.26 7.23 13.97
CA ARG A 40 6.14 8.23 12.90
C ARG A 40 4.91 7.94 12.03
N TYR A 41 4.10 8.96 11.81
CA TYR A 41 2.92 8.92 10.94
C TYR A 41 3.04 9.94 9.82
N LEU A 42 2.31 9.72 8.73
CA LEU A 42 2.26 10.63 7.60
C LEU A 42 1.73 12.01 8.04
N GLN A 43 2.39 13.06 7.58
CA GLN A 43 2.00 14.45 7.77
C GLN A 43 1.69 15.09 6.41
N PRO A 44 0.81 16.11 6.36
CA PRO A 44 0.64 16.92 5.16
C PRO A 44 1.98 17.49 4.67
N GLY A 45 2.24 17.37 3.37
CA GLY A 45 3.50 17.73 2.73
C GLY A 45 4.56 16.62 2.68
N ASP A 46 4.33 15.46 3.31
CA ASP A 46 5.23 14.31 3.17
C ASP A 46 5.17 13.76 1.72
N GLU A 47 6.34 13.42 1.15
CA GLU A 47 6.42 12.64 -0.09
C GLU A 47 6.62 11.15 0.25
N LEU A 48 5.67 10.32 -0.14
CA LEU A 48 5.75 8.87 -0.02
C LEU A 48 6.25 8.26 -1.32
N CYS A 49 7.33 7.48 -1.23
CA CYS A 49 7.90 6.77 -2.36
C CYS A 49 7.96 5.26 -2.07
N LEU A 50 7.35 4.44 -2.93
CA LEU A 50 7.43 2.98 -2.89
C LEU A 50 8.07 2.47 -4.17
N GLU A 51 8.93 1.47 -4.06
CA GLU A 51 9.60 0.88 -5.22
C GLU A 51 9.60 -0.63 -5.13
N ILE A 52 9.37 -1.27 -6.27
CA ILE A 52 9.62 -2.70 -6.45
C ILE A 52 10.54 -2.85 -7.66
N SER A 53 11.71 -3.47 -7.42
CA SER A 53 12.71 -3.71 -8.46
C SER A 53 12.08 -4.44 -9.66
N GLY A 54 12.21 -3.86 -10.84
CA GLY A 54 11.65 -4.39 -12.09
C GLY A 54 10.18 -4.07 -12.36
N LEU A 55 9.44 -3.47 -11.41
CA LEU A 55 8.08 -2.97 -11.63
C LEU A 55 8.02 -1.44 -11.69
N GLY A 56 8.97 -0.77 -11.03
CA GLY A 56 9.07 0.69 -11.00
C GLY A 56 8.72 1.27 -9.65
N GLN A 57 8.42 2.57 -9.67
CA GLN A 57 8.30 3.40 -8.47
C GLN A 57 6.98 4.17 -8.47
N LEU A 58 6.35 4.25 -7.30
CA LEU A 58 5.15 5.02 -7.02
C LEU A 58 5.51 6.16 -6.07
N ARG A 59 5.26 7.41 -6.48
CA ARG A 59 5.44 8.61 -5.66
C ARG A 59 4.11 9.30 -5.44
N GLN A 60 3.85 9.73 -4.22
CA GLN A 60 2.62 10.40 -3.82
C GLN A 60 2.92 11.48 -2.78
N GLU A 61 2.30 12.65 -2.92
CA GLU A 61 2.30 13.69 -1.90
C GLU A 61 1.13 13.48 -0.93
N VAL A 62 1.41 13.54 0.36
CA VAL A 62 0.39 13.48 1.41
C VAL A 62 -0.23 14.87 1.55
N VAL A 63 -1.53 14.98 1.31
CA VAL A 63 -2.28 16.22 1.51
C VAL A 63 -3.20 16.10 2.72
N SER A 64 -3.39 17.19 3.45
CA SER A 64 -4.40 17.20 4.52
C SER A 64 -5.80 17.08 3.92
N SER A 65 -6.68 16.35 4.61
CA SER A 65 -8.10 16.39 4.31
C SER A 65 -8.62 17.77 4.73
N SER A 66 -8.67 18.72 3.80
CA SER A 66 -9.50 19.93 3.95
C SER A 66 -10.92 19.60 3.50
N ASP A 67 -11.93 20.05 4.25
CA ASP A 67 -13.34 19.75 4.01
C ASP A 67 -13.75 19.90 2.53
N GLY A 68 -14.28 18.81 1.96
CA GLY A 68 -15.31 18.86 0.91
C GLY A 68 -14.92 18.69 -0.56
N ARG A 69 -13.72 19.04 -1.03
CA ARG A 69 -13.34 18.87 -2.46
C ARG A 69 -11.83 18.72 -2.65
N SER A 70 -11.30 17.51 -2.53
CA SER A 70 -9.98 17.20 -3.07
C SER A 70 -10.06 17.28 -4.61
N ARG A 71 -9.66 18.44 -5.15
CA ARG A 71 -9.42 18.59 -6.58
C ARG A 71 -8.36 17.57 -6.99
N LEU A 72 -8.74 16.62 -7.83
CA LEU A 72 -7.80 15.88 -8.66
C LEU A 72 -7.03 16.95 -9.45
N ALA A 73 -5.80 17.23 -9.04
CA ALA A 73 -4.85 17.99 -9.84
C ALA A 73 -4.45 17.10 -11.02
N LEU A 74 -5.30 17.06 -12.04
CA LEU A 74 -4.94 16.68 -13.39
C LEU A 74 -4.24 17.90 -13.99
N GLY A 75 -2.91 17.92 -13.88
CA GLY A 75 -2.01 18.71 -14.71
C GLY A 75 -1.42 17.82 -15.79
#